data_AF-A0A2A6RL68-F1
#
_entry.id   AF-A0A2A6RL68-F1
#
_cell.length_a   1.000
_cell.length_b   1.000
_cell.length_c   1.000
_cell.angle_alpha   90.00
_cell.angle_beta   90.00
_cell.angle_gamma   90.00
#
_symmetry.space_group_name_H-M   'P 1'
#
loop_
_entity.id
_entity.type
_entity.pdbx_description
1 polymer ?
#
loop_
_entity_poly.entity_id
_entity_poly.type
_entity_poly.pdbx_seq_one_letter_code
_entity_poly.pdbx_strand_id
1 'polypeptide(L)'
;MQCILMSQTYFLSSRFCTLTLSVMSSKPSLSLIILWLAGACEVLLLARFVARMLAARPDNPSIMLLYGLTNPLVAPLHALDYDQPPYGGVVEFSTLALALILPLLVGMFWLWHQYCNQPRHEDV
;
A
#
# COMPACT_ATOMS: atom_id res chain seq x y z
N MET A 1 26.40 13.01 -13.50
CA MET A 1 25.56 12.33 -12.48
C MET A 1 24.04 12.40 -12.75
N GLN A 2 23.55 13.08 -13.80
CA GLN A 2 22.10 13.16 -14.10
C GLN A 2 21.51 11.95 -14.89
N CYS A 3 22.32 11.18 -15.64
CA CYS A 3 21.79 10.09 -16.48
C CYS A 3 21.29 8.85 -15.72
N ILE A 4 21.74 8.62 -14.48
CA ILE A 4 21.34 7.45 -13.68
C ILE A 4 19.91 7.62 -13.12
N LEU A 5 19.53 8.85 -12.80
CA LEU A 5 18.19 9.17 -12.28
C LEU A 5 17.08 9.00 -13.33
N MET A 6 17.37 9.27 -14.61
CA MET A 6 16.39 9.07 -15.68
C MET A 6 16.08 7.58 -15.94
N SER A 7 17.06 6.67 -15.83
CA SER A 7 16.83 5.25 -16.12
C SER A 7 15.89 4.55 -15.11
N GLN A 8 15.95 4.94 -13.82
CA GLN A 8 15.07 4.42 -12.76
C GLN A 8 13.60 4.80 -12.95
N THR A 9 13.32 6.02 -13.39
CA THR A 9 11.94 6.50 -13.53
C THR A 9 11.20 5.84 -14.69
N TYR A 10 11.88 5.55 -15.80
CA TYR A 10 11.28 4.81 -16.92
C TYR A 10 11.00 3.34 -16.57
N PHE A 11 11.86 2.70 -15.77
CA PHE A 11 11.68 1.28 -15.39
C PHE A 11 10.50 1.07 -14.44
N LEU A 12 10.30 1.97 -13.47
CA LEU A 12 9.09 1.95 -12.62
C LEU A 12 7.84 2.25 -13.45
N SER A 13 7.87 3.22 -14.37
CA SER A 13 6.72 3.58 -15.20
C SER A 13 6.28 2.44 -16.14
N SER A 14 7.22 1.69 -16.72
CA SER A 14 6.92 0.55 -17.60
C SER A 14 6.20 -0.58 -16.85
N ARG A 15 6.65 -0.89 -15.62
CA ARG A 15 6.04 -1.92 -14.77
C ARG A 15 4.67 -1.47 -14.26
N PHE A 16 4.50 -0.20 -13.88
CA PHE A 16 3.22 0.38 -13.44
C PHE A 16 2.17 0.36 -14.57
N CYS A 17 2.57 0.66 -15.80
CA CYS A 17 1.69 0.66 -16.98
C CYS A 17 1.28 -0.76 -17.40
N THR A 18 2.16 -1.75 -17.18
CA THR A 18 1.82 -3.17 -17.42
C THR A 18 0.85 -3.69 -16.35
N LEU A 19 0.96 -3.18 -15.12
CA LEU A 19 0.07 -3.52 -14.00
C LEU A 19 -1.36 -3.02 -14.22
N THR A 20 -1.55 -1.84 -14.82
CA THR A 20 -2.89 -1.32 -15.16
C THR A 20 -3.50 -1.99 -16.39
N LEU A 21 -2.71 -2.33 -17.41
CA LEU A 21 -3.21 -2.99 -18.62
C LEU A 21 -3.62 -4.46 -18.40
N SER A 22 -3.00 -5.17 -17.46
CA SER A 22 -3.36 -6.57 -17.15
C SER A 22 -4.70 -6.70 -16.40
N VAL A 23 -5.18 -5.63 -15.74
CA VAL A 23 -6.44 -5.61 -14.98
C VAL A 23 -7.68 -5.65 -15.89
N MET A 24 -7.57 -5.28 -17.17
CA MET A 24 -8.73 -5.13 -18.06
C MET A 24 -9.12 -6.37 -18.87
N SER A 25 -8.38 -7.50 -18.81
CA SER A 25 -8.65 -8.63 -19.72
C SER A 25 -8.35 -10.02 -19.15
N SER A 26 -8.92 -10.37 -18.01
CA SER A 26 -8.99 -11.78 -17.60
C SER A 26 -10.17 -12.07 -16.70
N LYS A 27 -10.71 -13.28 -16.83
CA LYS A 27 -11.66 -13.90 -15.87
C LYS A 27 -11.21 -13.54 -14.45
N PRO A 28 -12.12 -13.17 -13.52
CA PRO A 28 -11.72 -12.74 -12.19
C PRO A 28 -10.98 -13.90 -11.50
N SER A 29 -9.66 -13.87 -11.56
CA SER A 29 -8.80 -14.80 -10.86
C SER A 29 -8.71 -14.31 -9.42
N LEU A 30 -8.61 -15.26 -8.48
CA LEU A 30 -8.48 -14.95 -7.05
C LEU A 30 -7.36 -13.94 -6.77
N SER A 31 -6.27 -14.01 -7.54
CA SER A 31 -5.13 -13.10 -7.45
C SER A 31 -5.51 -11.64 -7.71
N LEU A 32 -6.44 -11.37 -8.63
CA LEU A 32 -6.88 -10.01 -8.95
C LEU A 32 -7.74 -9.42 -7.83
N ILE A 33 -8.62 -10.24 -7.22
CA ILE A 33 -9.44 -9.82 -6.08
C ILE A 33 -8.55 -9.46 -4.88
N ILE A 34 -7.52 -10.26 -4.60
CA ILE A 34 -6.56 -9.99 -3.53
C ILE A 34 -5.83 -8.68 -3.77
N LEU A 35 -5.41 -8.41 -5.01
CA LEU A 35 -4.73 -7.16 -5.38
C LEU A 35 -5.64 -5.94 -5.16
N TRP A 36 -6.91 -6.03 -5.58
CA TRP A 36 -7.89 -4.95 -5.38
C TRP A 36 -8.20 -4.70 -3.90
N LEU A 37 -8.37 -5.76 -3.10
CA LEU A 37 -8.59 -5.64 -1.65
C LEU A 37 -7.38 -5.04 -0.94
N ALA A 38 -6.17 -5.46 -1.31
CA ALA A 38 -4.94 -4.91 -0.76
C ALA A 38 -4.79 -3.42 -1.08
N GLY A 39 -5.02 -3.03 -2.34
CA GLY A 39 -5.00 -1.62 -2.76
C GLY A 39 -6.10 -0.79 -2.08
N ALA A 40 -7.30 -1.34 -1.91
CA ALA A 40 -8.37 -0.65 -1.17
C ALA A 40 -8.00 -0.42 0.31
N CYS A 41 -7.35 -1.39 0.96
CA CYS A 41 -6.85 -1.24 2.34
C CYS A 41 -5.74 -0.18 2.41
N GLU A 42 -4.83 -0.16 1.45
CA GLU A 42 -3.76 0.84 1.37
C GLU A 42 -4.32 2.27 1.24
N VAL A 43 -5.29 2.47 0.33
CA VAL A 43 -5.96 3.77 0.17
C VAL A 43 -6.69 4.19 1.45
N LEU A 44 -7.34 3.25 2.16
CA LEU A 44 -8.02 3.51 3.41
C LEU A 44 -7.05 3.98 4.51
N LEU A 45 -5.86 3.37 4.59
CA LEU A 45 -4.80 3.76 5.52
C LEU A 45 -4.19 5.12 5.16
N LEU A 46 -3.98 5.40 3.87
CA LEU A 46 -3.54 6.72 3.40
C LEU A 46 -4.58 7.80 3.70
N ALA A 47 -5.87 7.51 3.51
CA ALA A 47 -6.94 8.43 3.87
C ALA A 47 -6.92 8.76 5.37
N ARG A 48 -6.68 7.76 6.23
CA ARG A 48 -6.48 7.96 7.68
C ARG A 48 -5.28 8.86 7.95
N PHE A 49 -4.15 8.58 7.31
CA PHE A 49 -2.92 9.35 7.47
C PHE A 49 -3.12 10.81 7.08
N VAL A 50 -3.76 11.08 5.93
CA VAL A 50 -4.08 12.43 5.47
C VAL A 50 -5.04 13.13 6.44
N ALA A 51 -6.07 12.44 6.93
CA ALA A 51 -6.99 13.00 7.92
C ALA A 51 -6.27 13.41 9.21
N ARG A 52 -5.33 12.60 9.70
CA ARG A 52 -4.50 12.92 10.87
C ARG A 52 -3.53 14.08 10.62
N MET A 53 -2.87 14.10 9.46
CA MET A 53 -1.97 15.18 9.03
C MET A 53 -2.69 16.53 8.96
N LEU A 54 -3.94 16.55 8.46
CA LEU A 54 -4.76 17.77 8.38
C LEU A 54 -5.39 18.17 9.72
N ALA A 55 -5.06 17.49 10.83
CA ALA A 55 -5.68 17.66 12.13
C ALA A 55 -7.22 17.61 12.04
N ALA A 56 -7.74 16.69 11.20
CA ALA A 56 -9.17 16.56 10.98
C ALA A 56 -9.89 16.30 12.30
N ARG A 57 -10.94 17.09 12.53
CA ARG A 57 -11.65 17.13 13.81
C ARG A 57 -12.42 15.80 14.01
N PRO A 58 -12.23 15.11 15.16
CA PRO A 58 -12.79 13.77 15.38
C PRO A 58 -14.31 13.79 15.68
N ASP A 59 -14.92 14.97 15.75
CA ASP A 59 -16.37 15.18 15.88
C ASP A 59 -17.13 14.99 14.55
N ASN A 60 -16.42 14.78 13.44
CA ASN A 60 -17.05 14.45 12.17
C ASN A 60 -17.34 12.93 12.07
N PRO A 61 -18.61 12.52 11.83
CA PRO A 61 -18.99 11.10 11.79
C PRO A 61 -18.25 10.30 10.71
N SER A 62 -17.88 10.93 9.59
CA SER A 62 -17.13 10.27 8.52
C SER A 62 -15.71 9.89 8.94
N ILE A 63 -15.05 10.75 9.72
CA ILE A 63 -13.70 10.52 10.25
C ILE A 63 -13.73 9.46 11.36
N MET A 64 -14.80 9.44 12.16
CA MET A 64 -15.00 8.43 13.20
C MET A 64 -15.14 7.02 12.60
N LEU A 65 -15.90 6.87 11.50
CA LEU A 65 -16.01 5.60 10.78
C LEU A 65 -14.67 5.13 10.20
N LEU A 66 -13.91 6.06 9.61
CA LEU A 66 -12.58 5.78 9.07
C LEU A 66 -11.64 5.26 10.16
N TYR A 67 -11.61 5.91 11.32
CA TYR A 67 -10.80 5.46 12.45
C TYR A 67 -11.26 4.12 13.02
N GLY A 68 -12.57 3.87 13.07
CA GLY A 68 -13.12 2.59 13.50
C GLY A 68 -12.70 1.42 12.62
N LEU A 69 -12.70 1.59 11.29
CA LEU A 69 -12.31 0.55 10.33
C LEU A 69 -10.80 0.28 10.33
N THR A 70 -9.99 1.32 10.55
CA THR A 70 -8.53 1.25 10.45
C THR A 70 -7.84 0.93 11.78
N ASN A 71 -8.46 1.22 12.92
CA ASN A 71 -7.92 0.90 14.24
C ASN A 71 -7.53 -0.59 14.42
N PRO A 72 -8.35 -1.59 14.06
CA PRO A 72 -7.95 -3.00 14.22
C PRO A 72 -6.75 -3.38 13.33
N LEU A 73 -6.56 -2.70 12.19
CA LEU A 73 -5.42 -2.92 11.31
C LEU A 73 -4.12 -2.34 11.89
N VAL A 74 -4.21 -1.17 12.55
CA VAL A 74 -3.05 -0.44 13.08
C VAL A 74 -2.73 -0.83 14.53
N ALA A 75 -3.68 -1.44 15.26
CA ALA A 75 -3.53 -1.91 16.64
C ALA A 75 -2.20 -2.65 16.96
N PRO A 76 -1.73 -3.62 16.14
CA PRO A 76 -0.47 -4.32 16.44
C PRO A 76 0.77 -3.43 16.32
N LEU A 77 0.72 -2.35 15.53
CA LEU A 77 1.84 -1.44 15.34
C LEU A 77 1.80 -0.24 16.29
N HIS A 78 0.73 -0.05 17.07
CA HIS A 78 0.52 1.11 17.94
C HIS A 78 1.65 1.37 18.95
N ALA A 79 2.47 0.34 19.24
CA ALA A 79 3.70 0.48 20.01
C ALA A 79 4.72 1.46 19.39
N LEU A 80 4.66 1.73 18.09
CA LEU A 80 5.53 2.70 17.40
C LEU A 80 5.14 4.16 17.67
N ASP A 81 3.90 4.40 18.11
CA ASP A 81 3.39 5.76 18.38
C ASP A 81 3.53 6.16 19.86
N TYR A 82 4.26 5.36 20.66
CA TYR A 82 4.50 5.62 22.08
C TYR A 82 5.30 6.93 22.20
N ASP A 83 4.70 7.97 22.79
CA ASP A 83 5.25 9.33 23.00
C ASP A 83 4.84 10.43 21.98
N GLN A 84 3.84 10.19 21.12
CA GLN A 84 3.31 11.27 20.28
C GLN A 84 2.33 12.18 21.04
N PRO A 85 2.50 13.52 21.01
CA PRO A 85 1.57 14.44 21.66
C PRO A 85 0.18 14.36 21.00
N PRO A 86 -0.92 14.34 21.78
CA PRO A 86 -2.27 14.13 21.26
C PRO A 86 -2.86 15.31 20.47
N TYR A 87 -2.12 16.42 20.32
CA TYR A 87 -2.60 17.66 19.72
C TYR A 87 -1.69 18.16 18.60
N GLY A 88 -2.28 18.57 17.48
CA GLY A 88 -1.57 18.98 16.26
C GLY A 88 -1.69 17.96 15.13
N GLY A 89 -1.20 18.27 13.93
CA GLY A 89 -1.13 17.29 12.83
C GLY A 89 -0.14 16.18 13.19
N VAL A 90 -0.64 15.11 13.83
CA VAL A 90 0.18 14.00 14.30
C VAL A 90 0.40 13.02 13.15
N VAL A 91 1.68 12.73 12.88
CA VAL A 91 2.10 11.72 11.90
C VAL A 91 2.07 10.36 12.59
N GLU A 92 0.97 9.60 12.49
CA GLU A 92 0.93 8.23 13.02
C GLU A 92 1.96 7.35 12.28
N PHE A 93 3.07 7.03 12.94
CA PHE A 93 4.16 6.23 12.36
C PHE A 93 3.69 4.81 12.09
N SER A 94 2.80 4.27 12.93
CA SER A 94 2.17 2.96 12.71
C SER A 94 1.41 2.89 11.39
N THR A 95 0.64 3.93 11.06
CA THR A 95 -0.16 4.00 9.83
C THR A 95 0.74 4.14 8.61
N LEU A 96 1.81 4.93 8.69
CA LEU A 96 2.78 5.09 7.61
C LEU A 96 3.61 3.82 7.38
N ALA A 97 4.03 3.16 8.46
CA ALA A 97 4.72 1.88 8.38
C ALA A 97 3.84 0.82 7.73
N LEU A 98 2.56 0.72 8.12
CA LEU A 98 1.63 -0.24 7.52
C LEU A 98 1.35 0.08 6.05
N ALA A 99 1.18 1.36 5.72
CA ALA A 99 1.00 1.82 4.34
C ALA A 99 2.21 1.51 3.44
N LEU A 100 3.42 1.42 3.99
CA LEU A 100 4.62 1.03 3.24
C LEU A 100 4.82 -0.50 3.18
N ILE A 101 4.57 -1.19 4.29
CA ILE A 101 4.76 -2.64 4.40
C ILE A 101 3.77 -3.38 3.51
N LEU A 102 2.52 -2.93 3.43
CA LEU A 102 1.45 -3.60 2.68
C LEU A 102 1.76 -3.74 1.17
N PRO A 103 2.08 -2.66 0.41
CA PRO A 103 2.43 -2.79 -1.00
C PRO A 103 3.75 -3.55 -1.22
N LEU A 104 4.70 -3.46 -0.28
CA LEU A 104 5.96 -4.19 -0.34
C LEU A 104 5.72 -5.70 -0.23
N LEU A 105 4.91 -6.15 0.73
CA LEU A 105 4.56 -7.56 0.92
C LEU A 105 3.79 -8.11 -0.27
N VAL A 106 2.82 -7.34 -0.80
CA VAL A 106 2.04 -7.73 -1.99
C VAL A 106 2.95 -7.84 -3.21
N GLY A 107 3.83 -6.87 -3.43
CA GLY A 107 4.79 -6.90 -4.53
C GLY A 107 5.77 -8.06 -4.42
N MET A 108 6.28 -8.34 -3.22
CA MET A 108 7.19 -9.45 -2.97
C MET A 108 6.50 -10.80 -3.19
N PHE A 109 5.27 -10.96 -2.72
CA PHE A 109 4.46 -12.16 -2.96
C PHE A 109 4.17 -12.36 -4.45
N TRP A 110 3.87 -11.27 -5.18
CA TRP A 110 3.67 -11.33 -6.62
C TRP A 110 4.93 -11.77 -7.36
N LEU A 111 6.08 -11.18 -7.04
CA LEU A 111 7.36 -11.57 -7.64
C LEU A 111 7.68 -13.03 -7.34
N TRP A 112 7.53 -13.46 -6.08
CA TRP A 112 7.71 -14.85 -5.68
C TRP A 112 6.84 -15.80 -6.49
N HIS A 113 5.55 -15.47 -6.64
CA HIS A 113 4.62 -16.26 -7.44
C HIS A 113 5.07 -16.38 -8.90
N GLN A 114 5.62 -15.31 -9.48
CA GLN A 114 6.17 -15.35 -10.85
C GLN A 114 7.41 -16.23 -10.94
N TYR A 115 8.35 -16.13 -9.98
CA TYR A 115 9.55 -16.96 -9.94
C TYR A 115 9.22 -18.45 -9.84
N CYS A 116 8.25 -18.83 -9.01
CA CYS A 116 7.84 -20.23 -8.87
C CYS A 116 7.11 -20.78 -10.11
N ASN A 117 6.44 -19.92 -10.89
CA ASN A 117 5.66 -20.33 -12.05
C ASN A 117 6.43 -20.20 -13.38
N GLN A 118 7.70 -19.80 -13.36
CA GLN A 118 8.48 -19.62 -14.57
C GLN A 118 8.89 -20.99 -15.12
N PRO A 119 8.42 -21.39 -16.32
CA PRO A 119 8.85 -22.64 -16.92
C PRO A 119 10.35 -22.55 -17.16
N ARG A 120 11.10 -23.52 -16.62
CA ARG A 120 12.53 -23.64 -16.85
C ARG A 120 12.71 -23.77 -18.37
N HIS A 121 13.13 -22.69 -19.02
CA HIS A 121 13.58 -22.77 -20.40
C HIS A 121 14.77 -23.71 -20.36
N GLU A 122 14.58 -24.93 -20.85
CA GLU A 122 15.68 -25.87 -21.01
C GLU A 122 16.58 -25.27 -22.08
N ASP A 123 17.78 -24.88 -21.67
CA ASP A 123 18.80 -24.28 -22.52
C ASP A 123 19.24 -25.36 -23.53
N VAL A 124 18.77 -25.25 -24.77
CA VAL A 124 19.20 -26.06 -25.93
C VAL A 124 20.02 -25.20 -26.86
#